data_AF-A0A6L8M8K6-F1
#
_entry.id   AF-A0A6L8M8K6-F1
#
_cell.length_a   1.000
_cell.length_b   1.000
_cell.length_c   1.000
_cell.angle_alpha   90.00
_cell.angle_beta   90.00
_cell.angle_gamma   90.00
#
_symmetry.space_group_name_H-M   'P 1'
#
loop_
_entity.id
_entity.type
_entity.pdbx_description
1 polymer ?
#
loop_
_entity_poly.entity_id
_entity_poly.type
_entity_poly.pdbx_seq_one_letter_code
_entity_poly.pdbx_strand_id
1 'polypeptide(L)'
;MSYLHTYFLIVPYIALTFYFITFQSDKFFLKTRSSVQFLYVLLFLGFVFGNLLVWKALFIDYEFLGYSVRSTATHNKSTGLITILATIAAVCGWIFTARVQTINAIKGHSMQVLMNSRTSTVYMQKVDKTIEIRRNLLKGEGGSESDKQEVVLTAEKFEALPEEEDKSAVVYMLNFLEFVAIGIRHYNLDEELLRGSLRSILNSNYKLYKPVIEHLRKADNPAIFVQLELLHDRWADPANIYCTKCKTWHPQKPIFKHWKEKYIKLIHVLATLLTCGIWLAILGLMWAIGRLTPSPRKDHKICDKCKAP
;
A
#
# COMPACT_ATOMS: atom_id res chain seq x y z
N MET A 1 8.77 -43.66 -11.24
CA MET A 1 8.89 -42.25 -11.69
C MET A 1 7.70 -41.35 -11.27
N SER A 2 6.82 -41.77 -10.35
CA SER A 2 5.51 -41.12 -10.14
C SER A 2 5.50 -39.90 -9.18
N TYR A 3 6.24 -39.92 -8.06
CA TYR A 3 6.11 -38.88 -7.03
C TYR A 3 6.81 -37.55 -7.35
N LEU A 4 7.96 -37.59 -8.04
CA LEU A 4 8.73 -36.38 -8.36
C LEU A 4 7.94 -35.40 -9.25
N HIS A 5 7.17 -35.91 -10.21
CA HIS A 5 6.31 -35.10 -11.09
C HIS A 5 5.19 -34.41 -10.31
N THR A 6 4.63 -35.07 -9.29
CA THR A 6 3.62 -34.47 -8.40
C THR A 6 4.19 -33.33 -7.57
N TYR A 7 5.43 -33.45 -7.08
CA TYR A 7 6.08 -32.36 -6.35
C TYR A 7 6.36 -31.13 -7.23
N PHE A 8 6.69 -31.32 -8.51
CA PHE A 8 6.86 -30.21 -9.46
C PHE A 8 5.58 -29.38 -9.65
N LEU A 9 4.40 -29.99 -9.55
CA LEU A 9 3.11 -29.27 -9.62
C LEU A 9 2.88 -28.34 -8.42
N ILE A 10 3.51 -28.60 -7.27
CA ILE A 10 3.34 -27.81 -6.04
C ILE A 10 4.23 -26.55 -6.07
N VAL A 11 5.37 -26.59 -6.78
CA VAL A 11 6.38 -25.52 -6.81
C VAL A 11 5.79 -24.13 -7.19
N PRO A 12 4.93 -23.99 -8.23
CA PRO A 12 4.35 -22.70 -8.58
C PRO A 12 3.53 -22.07 -7.45
N TYR A 13 2.84 -22.90 -6.65
CA TYR A 13 2.00 -22.43 -5.54
C TYR A 13 2.85 -21.97 -4.35
N ILE A 14 3.93 -22.70 -4.03
CA ILE A 14 4.89 -22.27 -3.00
C ILE A 14 5.55 -20.96 -3.43
N ALA A 15 5.98 -20.85 -4.69
CA ALA A 15 6.59 -19.65 -5.23
C ALA A 15 5.64 -18.45 -5.22
N LEU A 16 4.36 -18.65 -5.59
CA LEU A 16 3.32 -17.63 -5.51
C LEU A 16 3.10 -17.18 -4.05
N THR A 17 2.95 -18.13 -3.13
CA THR A 17 2.74 -17.84 -1.70
C THR A 17 3.92 -17.05 -1.12
N PHE A 18 5.14 -17.51 -1.40
CA PHE A 18 6.37 -16.83 -1.02
C PHE A 18 6.41 -15.41 -1.57
N TYR A 19 6.10 -15.23 -2.86
CA TYR A 19 6.06 -13.91 -3.48
C TYR A 19 5.11 -12.94 -2.74
N PHE A 20 3.89 -13.38 -2.42
CA PHE A 20 2.92 -12.51 -1.75
C PHE A 20 3.36 -12.17 -0.33
N ILE A 21 3.91 -13.13 0.41
CA ILE A 21 4.44 -12.90 1.76
C ILE A 21 5.63 -11.95 1.72
N THR A 22 6.56 -12.06 0.76
CA THR A 22 7.78 -11.25 0.76
C THR A 22 7.63 -9.89 0.09
N PHE A 23 6.82 -9.78 -0.96
CA PHE A 23 6.74 -8.59 -1.80
C PHE A 23 5.45 -7.79 -1.66
N GLN A 24 4.34 -8.43 -1.32
CA GLN A 24 3.04 -7.77 -1.21
C GLN A 24 2.62 -7.48 0.24
N SER A 25 3.27 -8.10 1.23
CA SER A 25 3.05 -7.74 2.63
C SER A 25 3.60 -6.33 2.87
N ASP A 26 2.71 -5.41 3.21
CA ASP A 26 3.08 -4.07 3.64
C ASP A 26 2.78 -3.96 5.13
N LYS A 27 3.84 -3.87 5.94
CA LYS A 27 3.77 -3.85 7.42
C LYS A 27 3.02 -2.64 7.97
N PHE A 28 2.82 -1.61 7.16
CA PHE A 28 2.03 -0.46 7.56
C PHE A 28 0.57 -0.86 7.82
N PHE A 29 -0.03 -1.63 6.91
CA PHE A 29 -1.42 -2.05 7.02
C PHE A 29 -1.58 -3.12 8.11
N LEU A 30 -2.61 -2.97 8.95
CA LEU A 30 -2.89 -3.92 10.02
C LEU A 30 -3.50 -5.23 9.51
N LYS A 31 -4.23 -5.15 8.40
CA LYS A 31 -4.85 -6.29 7.72
C LYS A 31 -4.33 -6.38 6.30
N THR A 32 -4.18 -7.60 5.78
CA THR A 32 -3.90 -7.81 4.36
C THR A 32 -5.01 -7.17 3.52
N ARG A 33 -4.61 -6.33 2.56
CA ARG A 33 -5.53 -5.64 1.66
C ARG A 33 -6.40 -6.66 0.91
N SER A 34 -7.72 -6.53 0.99
CA SER A 34 -8.66 -7.46 0.36
C SER A 34 -8.42 -7.58 -1.16
N SER A 35 -8.04 -6.48 -1.82
CA SER A 35 -7.70 -6.46 -3.25
C SER A 35 -6.47 -7.32 -3.59
N VAL A 36 -5.51 -7.44 -2.67
CA VAL A 36 -4.32 -8.28 -2.78
C VAL A 36 -4.68 -9.75 -2.53
N GLN A 37 -5.57 -10.02 -1.57
CA GLN A 37 -6.09 -11.38 -1.32
C GLN A 37 -6.85 -11.92 -2.54
N PHE A 38 -7.75 -11.14 -3.14
CA PHE A 38 -8.43 -11.55 -4.37
C PHE A 38 -7.47 -11.79 -5.54
N LEU A 39 -6.43 -10.95 -5.67
CA LEU A 39 -5.40 -11.16 -6.69
C LEU A 39 -4.62 -12.46 -6.44
N TYR A 40 -4.29 -12.76 -5.20
CA TYR A 40 -3.64 -14.01 -4.82
C TYR A 40 -4.50 -15.23 -5.21
N VAL A 41 -5.78 -15.22 -4.87
CA VAL A 41 -6.71 -16.31 -5.22
C VAL A 41 -6.88 -16.42 -6.74
N LEU A 42 -7.00 -15.30 -7.45
CA LEU A 42 -7.12 -15.30 -8.92
C LEU A 42 -5.89 -15.92 -9.59
N LEU A 43 -4.68 -15.55 -9.14
CA LEU A 43 -3.44 -16.14 -9.63
C LEU A 43 -3.35 -17.63 -9.29
N PHE A 44 -3.72 -18.00 -8.07
CA PHE A 44 -3.77 -19.41 -7.63
C PHE A 44 -4.68 -20.25 -8.54
N LEU A 45 -5.90 -19.78 -8.82
CA LEU A 45 -6.82 -20.44 -9.74
C LEU A 45 -6.29 -20.45 -11.18
N GLY A 46 -5.64 -19.37 -11.62
CA GLY A 46 -4.95 -19.32 -12.91
C GLY A 46 -3.87 -20.41 -13.03
N PHE A 47 -3.11 -20.68 -11.96
CA PHE A 47 -2.18 -21.80 -11.94
C PHE A 47 -2.88 -23.15 -11.99
N VAL A 48 -3.96 -23.35 -11.23
CA VAL A 48 -4.74 -24.60 -11.30
C VAL A 48 -5.21 -24.83 -12.73
N PHE A 49 -5.78 -23.82 -13.36
CA PHE A 49 -6.24 -23.87 -14.74
C PHE A 49 -5.12 -24.21 -15.72
N GLY A 50 -3.99 -23.50 -15.64
CA GLY A 50 -2.82 -23.73 -16.49
C GLY A 50 -2.21 -25.11 -16.31
N ASN A 51 -2.05 -25.57 -15.06
CA ASN A 51 -1.51 -26.90 -14.76
C ASN A 51 -2.42 -28.01 -15.30
N LEU A 52 -3.74 -27.87 -15.21
CA LEU A 52 -4.68 -28.83 -15.81
C LEU A 52 -4.54 -28.92 -17.34
N LEU A 53 -4.32 -27.79 -18.01
CA LEU A 53 -4.10 -27.76 -19.46
C LEU A 53 -2.76 -28.37 -19.87
N VAL A 54 -1.67 -28.02 -19.17
CA VAL A 54 -0.34 -28.59 -19.41
C VAL A 54 -0.36 -30.09 -19.17
N TRP A 55 -1.03 -30.53 -18.09
CA TRP A 55 -1.18 -31.94 -17.80
C TRP A 55 -1.90 -32.68 -18.92
N LYS A 56 -3.04 -32.14 -19.38
CA LYS A 56 -3.80 -32.70 -20.50
C LYS A 56 -2.96 -32.79 -21.78
N ALA A 57 -2.11 -31.81 -22.05
CA ALA A 57 -1.30 -31.76 -23.27
C ALA A 57 -0.11 -32.73 -23.26
N LEU A 58 0.57 -32.89 -22.11
CA LEU A 58 1.83 -33.64 -22.02
C LEU A 58 1.68 -35.06 -21.45
N PHE A 59 0.62 -35.34 -20.69
CA PHE A 59 0.44 -36.59 -19.95
C PHE A 59 -0.90 -37.26 -20.27
N ILE A 60 -1.20 -37.43 -21.56
CA ILE A 60 -2.46 -38.01 -22.07
C ILE A 60 -2.71 -39.42 -21.48
N ASP A 61 -1.64 -40.18 -21.27
CA ASP A 61 -1.71 -41.57 -20.80
C ASP A 61 -1.83 -41.69 -19.26
N TYR A 62 -1.74 -40.59 -18.52
CA TYR A 62 -1.85 -40.61 -17.06
C TYR A 62 -3.24 -40.19 -16.58
N GLU A 63 -3.77 -40.96 -15.63
CA GLU A 63 -4.95 -40.57 -14.88
C GLU A 63 -4.60 -39.50 -13.85
N PHE A 64 -5.23 -38.33 -13.95
CA PHE A 64 -5.09 -37.26 -12.97
C PHE A 64 -6.36 -37.17 -12.15
N LEU A 65 -6.25 -37.30 -10.81
CA LEU A 65 -7.39 -37.32 -9.90
C LEU A 65 -8.44 -38.40 -10.26
N GLY A 66 -8.01 -39.52 -10.82
CA GLY A 66 -8.89 -40.62 -11.26
C GLY A 66 -9.64 -40.36 -12.58
N TYR A 67 -9.32 -39.28 -13.30
CA TYR A 67 -9.88 -39.01 -14.62
C TYR A 67 -8.92 -39.48 -15.72
N SER A 68 -9.31 -40.50 -16.47
CA SER A 68 -8.63 -40.89 -17.70
C SER A 68 -9.01 -39.93 -18.85
N VAL A 69 -8.02 -39.24 -19.42
CA VAL A 69 -8.23 -38.25 -20.50
C VAL A 69 -8.56 -38.93 -21.85
N ARG A 70 -8.33 -40.25 -21.97
CA ARG A 70 -8.59 -41.03 -23.18
C ARG A 70 -10.10 -41.18 -23.41
N SER A 71 -10.58 -40.68 -24.55
CA SER A 71 -11.94 -40.96 -25.02
C SER A 71 -12.02 -42.43 -25.46
N THR A 72 -12.85 -43.21 -24.78
CA THR A 72 -13.23 -44.57 -25.20
C THR A 72 -14.54 -44.50 -25.97
N ALA A 73 -14.74 -45.37 -26.96
CA ALA A 73 -15.90 -45.38 -27.86
C ALA A 73 -17.29 -45.39 -27.17
N THR A 74 -17.34 -45.75 -25.89
CA THR A 74 -18.56 -45.84 -25.08
C THR A 74 -18.77 -44.70 -24.07
N HIS A 75 -17.78 -43.84 -23.79
CA HIS A 75 -17.91 -42.74 -22.83
C HIS A 75 -17.08 -41.49 -23.20
N ASN A 76 -17.77 -40.36 -23.44
CA ASN A 76 -17.17 -39.03 -23.58
C ASN A 76 -16.62 -38.50 -22.24
N LYS A 77 -15.50 -39.05 -21.76
CA LYS A 77 -14.84 -38.63 -20.50
C LYS A 77 -14.20 -37.23 -20.58
N SER A 78 -14.11 -36.64 -21.78
CA SER A 78 -13.71 -35.25 -22.04
C SER A 78 -14.62 -34.21 -21.35
N THR A 79 -15.90 -34.54 -21.15
CA THR A 79 -16.89 -33.59 -20.62
C THR A 79 -16.54 -33.13 -19.20
N GLY A 80 -16.10 -34.02 -18.31
CA GLY A 80 -15.81 -33.66 -16.91
C GLY A 80 -14.68 -32.65 -16.75
N LEU A 81 -13.58 -32.81 -17.50
CA LEU A 81 -12.46 -31.87 -17.48
C LEU A 81 -12.87 -30.51 -18.05
N ILE A 82 -13.63 -30.49 -19.14
CA ILE A 82 -14.16 -29.25 -19.72
C ILE A 82 -15.08 -28.55 -18.72
N THR A 83 -15.94 -29.29 -18.02
CA THR A 83 -16.81 -28.75 -16.98
C THR A 83 -16.00 -28.11 -15.85
N ILE A 84 -14.95 -28.78 -15.34
CA ILE A 84 -14.08 -28.22 -14.29
C ILE A 84 -13.39 -26.93 -14.77
N LEU A 85 -12.84 -26.93 -15.98
CA LEU A 85 -12.20 -25.74 -16.56
C LEU A 85 -13.20 -24.59 -16.71
N ALA A 86 -14.42 -24.87 -17.18
CA ALA A 86 -15.49 -23.88 -17.29
C ALA A 86 -15.89 -23.32 -15.92
N THR A 87 -16.02 -24.17 -14.90
CA THR A 87 -16.30 -23.74 -13.52
C THR A 87 -15.20 -22.84 -12.97
N ILE A 88 -13.92 -23.21 -13.14
CA ILE A 88 -12.78 -22.37 -12.70
C ILE A 88 -12.81 -21.02 -13.42
N ALA A 89 -13.06 -20.99 -14.73
CA ALA A 89 -13.14 -19.76 -15.50
C ALA A 89 -14.27 -18.85 -15.00
N ALA A 90 -15.45 -19.41 -14.70
CA ALA A 90 -16.57 -18.66 -14.13
C ALA A 90 -16.23 -18.07 -12.75
N VAL A 91 -15.62 -18.87 -11.86
CA VAL A 91 -15.17 -18.43 -10.53
C VAL A 91 -14.11 -17.32 -10.64
N CYS A 92 -13.15 -17.44 -11.56
CA CYS A 92 -12.18 -16.38 -11.86
C CYS A 92 -12.88 -15.08 -12.28
N GLY A 93 -13.92 -15.16 -13.11
CA GLY A 93 -14.73 -14.02 -13.51
C GLY A 93 -15.37 -13.31 -12.31
N TRP A 94 -15.99 -14.07 -11.40
CA TRP A 94 -16.60 -13.52 -10.18
C TRP A 94 -15.59 -12.92 -9.20
N ILE A 95 -14.43 -13.56 -9.01
CA ILE A 95 -13.38 -13.02 -8.13
C ILE A 95 -12.82 -11.73 -8.72
N PHE A 96 -12.65 -11.66 -10.03
CA PHE A 96 -12.18 -10.46 -10.71
C PHE A 96 -13.18 -9.30 -10.53
N THR A 97 -14.48 -9.54 -10.75
CA THR A 97 -15.51 -8.49 -10.56
C THR A 97 -15.60 -8.06 -9.11
N ALA A 98 -15.57 -9.00 -8.14
CA ALA A 98 -15.56 -8.69 -6.71
C ALA A 98 -14.35 -7.84 -6.30
N ARG A 99 -13.17 -8.11 -6.88
CA ARG A 99 -11.97 -7.30 -6.65
C ARG A 99 -12.14 -5.87 -7.16
N VAL A 100 -12.65 -5.70 -8.38
CA VAL A 100 -12.90 -4.36 -8.96
C VAL A 100 -13.92 -3.60 -8.13
N GLN A 101 -15.01 -4.25 -7.72
CA GLN A 101 -16.02 -3.66 -6.84
C GLN A 101 -15.44 -3.20 -5.51
N THR A 102 -14.60 -4.02 -4.87
CA THR A 102 -13.94 -3.67 -3.61
C THR A 102 -13.06 -2.43 -3.76
N ILE A 103 -12.24 -2.36 -4.81
CA ILE A 103 -11.38 -1.19 -5.08
C ILE A 103 -12.24 0.06 -5.29
N ASN A 104 -13.30 -0.04 -6.09
CA ASN A 104 -14.19 1.08 -6.36
C ASN A 104 -14.95 1.53 -5.11
N ALA A 105 -15.38 0.60 -4.25
CA ALA A 105 -16.04 0.90 -2.99
C ALA A 105 -15.13 1.68 -2.04
N ILE A 106 -13.86 1.26 -1.89
CA ILE A 106 -12.88 1.97 -1.05
C ILE A 106 -12.61 3.38 -1.60
N LYS A 107 -12.44 3.52 -2.92
CA LYS A 107 -12.29 4.84 -3.57
C LYS A 107 -13.51 5.73 -3.35
N GLY A 108 -14.72 5.18 -3.52
CA GLY A 108 -15.98 5.87 -3.29
C GLY A 108 -16.12 6.34 -1.84
N HIS A 109 -15.86 5.47 -0.87
CA HIS A 109 -15.88 5.82 0.55
C HIS A 109 -14.87 6.92 0.89
N SER A 110 -13.66 6.85 0.31
CA SER A 110 -12.62 7.86 0.52
C SER A 110 -12.99 9.23 -0.05
N MET A 111 -13.60 9.23 -1.24
CA MET A 111 -14.13 10.44 -1.85
C MET A 111 -15.25 11.03 -1.01
N GLN A 112 -16.14 10.20 -0.46
CA GLN A 112 -17.21 10.65 0.44
C GLN A 112 -16.64 11.30 1.70
N VAL A 113 -15.63 10.69 2.33
CA VAL A 113 -14.95 11.27 3.50
C VAL A 113 -14.34 12.63 3.16
N LEU A 114 -13.66 12.75 2.01
CA LEU A 114 -13.11 14.03 1.54
C LEU A 114 -14.20 15.08 1.31
N MET A 115 -15.29 14.72 0.62
CA MET A 115 -16.38 15.64 0.34
C MET A 115 -17.06 16.10 1.62
N ASN A 116 -17.39 15.18 2.53
CA ASN A 116 -17.99 15.49 3.82
C ASN A 116 -17.08 16.38 4.68
N SER A 117 -15.76 16.18 4.65
CA SER A 117 -14.82 17.06 5.34
C SER A 117 -14.80 18.47 4.75
N ARG A 118 -14.92 18.59 3.42
CA ARG A 118 -14.89 19.88 2.73
C ARG A 118 -16.19 20.67 2.85
N THR A 119 -17.33 20.00 2.95
CA THR A 119 -18.63 20.67 3.11
C THR A 119 -19.01 20.88 4.57
N SER A 120 -18.25 20.32 5.51
CA SER A 120 -18.47 20.52 6.95
C SER A 120 -18.12 21.96 7.35
N THR A 121 -19.14 22.70 7.77
CA THR A 121 -18.99 24.06 8.32
C THR A 121 -18.11 24.07 9.56
N VAL A 122 -18.25 23.06 10.42
CA VAL A 122 -17.42 22.87 11.62
C VAL A 122 -15.95 22.69 11.23
N TYR A 123 -15.66 21.86 10.23
CA TYR A 123 -14.29 21.67 9.76
C TYR A 123 -13.71 22.97 9.20
N MET A 124 -14.46 23.72 8.39
CA MET A 124 -14.00 24.99 7.84
C MET A 124 -13.71 26.02 8.93
N GLN A 125 -14.61 26.17 9.90
CA GLN A 125 -14.40 27.05 11.06
C GLN A 125 -13.12 26.68 11.85
N LYS A 126 -12.90 25.39 12.11
CA LYS A 126 -11.69 24.94 12.80
C LYS A 126 -10.43 25.15 11.95
N VAL A 127 -10.49 24.93 10.64
CA VAL A 127 -9.38 25.21 9.73
C VAL A 127 -9.03 26.71 9.73
N ASP A 128 -10.01 27.60 9.63
CA ASP A 128 -9.79 29.04 9.63
C ASP A 128 -9.07 29.51 10.90
N LYS A 129 -9.50 29.00 12.07
CA LYS A 129 -8.84 29.22 13.36
C LYS A 129 -7.41 28.67 13.37
N THR A 130 -7.17 27.46 12.87
CA THR A 130 -5.79 26.93 12.81
C THR A 130 -4.86 27.72 11.89
N ILE A 131 -5.39 28.29 10.80
CA ILE A 131 -4.64 29.19 9.90
C ILE A 131 -4.32 30.51 10.62
N GLU A 132 -5.26 31.05 11.39
CA GLU A 132 -5.04 32.25 12.20
C GLU A 132 -3.95 32.04 13.25
N ILE A 133 -4.01 30.94 14.01
CA ILE A 133 -2.97 30.55 14.97
C ILE A 133 -1.61 30.51 14.28
N ARG A 134 -1.52 29.83 13.13
CA ARG A 134 -0.27 29.74 12.35
C ARG A 134 0.25 31.12 11.92
N ARG A 135 -0.63 32.02 11.50
CA ARG A 135 -0.26 33.39 11.09
C ARG A 135 0.24 34.21 12.28
N ASN A 136 -0.37 34.04 13.45
CA ASN A 136 0.05 34.74 14.67
C ASN A 136 1.42 34.24 15.16
N LEU A 137 1.68 32.93 15.05
CA LEU A 137 3.01 32.36 15.33
C LEU A 137 4.09 32.96 14.42
N LEU A 138 3.81 33.09 13.11
CA LEU A 138 4.71 33.71 12.14
C LEU A 138 5.04 35.18 12.49
N LYS A 139 4.03 35.96 12.89
CA LYS A 139 4.21 37.37 13.26
C LYS A 139 5.00 37.53 14.55
N GLY A 140 4.78 36.67 15.54
CA GLY A 140 5.42 36.74 16.86
C GLY A 140 6.92 36.39 16.84
N GLU A 141 7.38 35.66 15.83
CA GLU A 141 8.79 35.25 15.70
C GLU A 141 9.65 36.28 14.93
N GLY A 142 9.10 37.45 14.58
CA GLY A 142 9.86 38.53 13.92
C GLY A 142 10.39 38.19 12.53
N GLY A 143 9.93 37.08 11.94
CA GLY A 143 10.47 36.53 10.71
C GLY A 143 10.05 37.32 9.48
N SER A 144 11.02 37.99 8.84
CA SER A 144 11.02 38.14 7.39
C SER A 144 10.80 36.77 6.74
N GLU A 145 10.00 36.71 5.68
CA GLU A 145 9.69 35.51 4.87
C GLU A 145 10.95 34.75 4.37
N SER A 146 12.13 35.36 4.53
CA SER A 146 13.46 34.84 4.21
C SER A 146 14.11 33.92 5.25
N ASP A 147 13.74 33.99 6.54
CA ASP A 147 14.32 33.12 7.58
C ASP A 147 13.46 31.88 7.80
N LYS A 148 13.88 30.79 7.14
CA LYS A 148 13.23 29.47 7.11
C LYS A 148 13.35 28.70 8.43
N GLN A 149 12.96 29.31 9.56
CA GLN A 149 12.77 28.54 10.78
C GLN A 149 11.44 27.80 10.65
N GLU A 150 11.44 26.49 10.93
CA GLU A 150 10.24 25.68 10.88
C GLU A 150 9.30 26.18 11.99
N VAL A 151 8.19 26.82 11.61
CA VAL A 151 7.22 27.35 12.57
C VAL A 151 6.53 26.19 13.26
N VAL A 152 6.64 26.15 14.58
CA VAL A 152 6.09 25.09 15.42
C VAL A 152 5.31 25.69 16.58
N LEU A 153 4.17 25.08 16.92
CA LEU A 153 3.40 25.41 18.11
C LEU A 153 3.97 24.62 19.30
N THR A 154 4.67 25.31 20.20
CA THR A 154 5.21 24.71 21.42
C THR A 154 4.09 24.42 22.43
N ALA A 155 4.34 23.50 23.37
CA ALA A 155 3.37 23.17 24.43
C ALA A 155 2.99 24.41 25.27
N GLU A 156 3.97 25.25 25.60
CA GLU A 156 3.76 26.50 26.34
C GLU A 156 2.85 27.47 25.56
N LYS A 157 3.12 27.67 24.26
CA LYS A 157 2.29 28.52 23.39
C LYS A 157 0.89 27.95 23.19
N PHE A 158 0.76 26.62 23.17
CA PHE A 158 -0.54 25.93 23.09
C PHE A 158 -1.36 26.16 24.37
N GLU A 159 -0.75 26.02 25.55
CA GLU A 159 -1.45 26.26 26.81
C GLU A 159 -1.80 27.74 27.03
N ALA A 160 -0.96 28.64 26.52
CA ALA A 160 -1.16 30.08 26.55
C ALA A 160 -2.12 30.61 25.46
N LEU A 161 -2.74 29.73 24.65
CA LEU A 161 -3.76 30.16 23.70
C LEU A 161 -4.93 30.83 24.46
N PRO A 162 -5.36 32.04 24.06
CA PRO A 162 -6.28 32.85 24.83
C PRO A 162 -7.72 32.31 24.82
N GLU A 163 -8.12 31.65 23.74
CA GLU A 163 -9.46 31.08 23.57
C GLU A 163 -9.40 29.55 23.69
N GLU A 164 -10.25 28.96 24.54
CA GLU A 164 -10.46 27.50 24.58
C GLU A 164 -10.90 26.95 23.21
N GLU A 165 -11.53 27.79 22.40
CA GLU A 165 -11.92 27.45 21.04
C GLU A 165 -10.71 27.18 20.12
N ASP A 166 -9.59 27.88 20.34
CA ASP A 166 -8.35 27.72 19.58
C ASP A 166 -7.67 26.39 19.92
N LYS A 167 -7.61 26.04 21.21
CA LYS A 167 -7.13 24.72 21.67
C LYS A 167 -7.98 23.61 21.07
N SER A 168 -9.31 23.78 21.12
CA SER A 168 -10.28 22.85 20.52
C SER A 168 -10.06 22.69 19.01
N ALA A 169 -9.75 23.77 18.28
CA ALA A 169 -9.48 23.71 16.83
C ALA A 169 -8.25 22.86 16.50
N VAL A 170 -7.16 23.03 17.25
CA VAL A 170 -5.93 22.23 17.08
C VAL A 170 -6.21 20.74 17.33
N VAL A 171 -6.85 20.42 18.45
CA VAL A 171 -7.18 19.03 18.80
C VAL A 171 -8.13 18.41 17.77
N TYR A 172 -9.12 19.17 17.28
CA TYR A 172 -10.03 18.72 16.24
C TYR A 172 -9.29 18.37 14.94
N MET A 173 -8.34 19.20 14.52
CA MET A 173 -7.53 18.94 13.33
C MET A 173 -6.65 17.69 13.48
N LEU A 174 -6.03 17.50 14.66
CA LEU A 174 -5.25 16.29 14.96
C LEU A 174 -6.12 15.03 14.94
N ASN A 175 -7.30 15.08 15.55
CA ASN A 175 -8.27 13.98 15.55
C ASN A 175 -8.73 13.61 14.14
N PHE A 176 -8.99 14.61 13.29
CA PHE A 176 -9.35 14.37 11.89
C PHE A 176 -8.22 13.65 11.12
N LEU A 177 -6.98 14.11 11.27
CA LEU A 177 -5.84 13.50 10.58
C LEU A 177 -5.52 12.09 11.12
N GLU A 178 -5.69 11.86 12.42
CA GLU A 178 -5.60 10.53 13.03
C GLU A 178 -6.67 9.58 12.50
N PHE A 179 -7.92 10.05 12.40
CA PHE A 179 -9.01 9.28 11.79
C PHE A 179 -8.68 8.86 10.36
N VAL A 180 -8.14 9.80 9.56
CA VAL A 180 -7.68 9.50 8.19
C VAL A 180 -6.56 8.45 8.22
N ALA A 181 -5.60 8.56 9.13
CA ALA A 181 -4.51 7.60 9.26
C ALA A 181 -5.00 6.19 9.63
N ILE A 182 -5.91 6.08 10.60
CA ILE A 182 -6.57 4.83 10.98
C ILE A 182 -7.29 4.22 9.76
N GLY A 183 -8.09 5.02 9.06
CA GLY A 183 -8.86 4.56 7.90
C GLY A 183 -7.98 4.02 6.78
N ILE A 184 -6.84 4.66 6.52
CA ILE A 184 -5.85 4.16 5.55
C ILE A 184 -5.20 2.87 6.06
N ARG A 185 -4.78 2.82 7.32
CA ARG A 185 -4.06 1.66 7.90
C ARG A 185 -4.92 0.38 7.96
N HIS A 186 -6.24 0.54 8.10
CA HIS A 186 -7.21 -0.54 8.00
C HIS A 186 -7.64 -0.88 6.57
N TYR A 187 -7.11 -0.17 5.56
CA TYR A 187 -7.50 -0.32 4.15
C TYR A 187 -8.98 -0.03 3.88
N ASN A 188 -9.59 0.84 4.70
CA ASN A 188 -10.95 1.36 4.50
C ASN A 188 -10.96 2.68 3.71
N LEU A 189 -9.80 3.32 3.61
CA LEU A 189 -9.57 4.50 2.79
C LEU A 189 -8.45 4.26 1.77
N ASP A 190 -8.62 4.83 0.59
CA ASP A 190 -7.70 4.79 -0.54
C ASP A 190 -6.55 5.76 -0.27
N GLU A 191 -5.40 5.19 0.07
CA GLU A 191 -4.19 5.95 0.37
C GLU A 191 -3.78 6.87 -0.77
N GLU A 192 -3.90 6.43 -2.02
CA GLU A 192 -3.38 7.16 -3.18
C GLU A 192 -4.20 8.43 -3.44
N LEU A 193 -5.53 8.29 -3.42
CA LEU A 193 -6.47 9.41 -3.53
C LEU A 193 -6.27 10.42 -2.40
N LEU A 194 -6.18 9.93 -1.16
CA LEU A 194 -6.02 10.78 0.01
C LEU A 194 -4.64 11.43 0.06
N ARG A 195 -3.58 10.73 -0.35
CA ARG A 195 -2.23 11.30 -0.45
C ARG A 195 -2.20 12.42 -1.49
N GLY A 196 -2.86 12.25 -2.64
CA GLY A 196 -2.99 13.32 -3.64
C GLY A 196 -3.67 14.57 -3.10
N SER A 197 -4.61 14.42 -2.17
CA SER A 197 -5.45 15.51 -1.66
C SER A 197 -4.97 16.15 -0.35
N LEU A 198 -4.43 15.35 0.56
CA LEU A 198 -4.17 15.73 1.96
C LEU A 198 -2.69 15.72 2.33
N ARG A 199 -1.78 15.26 1.47
CA ARG A 199 -0.36 15.09 1.84
C ARG A 199 0.31 16.36 2.36
N SER A 200 0.09 17.50 1.70
CA SER A 200 0.65 18.78 2.15
C SER A 200 0.06 19.22 3.49
N ILE A 201 -1.26 19.07 3.64
CA ILE A 201 -2.01 19.43 4.85
C ILE A 201 -1.52 18.57 6.02
N LEU A 202 -1.49 17.25 5.86
CA LEU A 202 -1.06 16.31 6.89
C LEU A 202 0.39 16.59 7.32
N ASN A 203 1.32 16.72 6.35
CA ASN A 203 2.72 16.95 6.68
C ASN A 203 2.93 18.31 7.35
N SER A 204 2.26 19.36 6.89
CA SER A 204 2.38 20.69 7.48
C SER A 204 1.80 20.75 8.88
N ASN A 205 0.65 20.12 9.13
CA ASN A 205 0.00 20.11 10.44
C ASN A 205 0.77 19.24 11.44
N TYR A 206 1.24 18.07 11.01
CA TYR A 206 2.05 17.20 11.88
C TYR A 206 3.31 17.94 12.36
N LYS A 207 4.04 18.60 11.45
CA LYS A 207 5.23 19.39 11.79
C LYS A 207 4.90 20.54 12.75
N LEU A 208 3.83 21.28 12.46
CA LEU A 208 3.40 22.42 13.27
C LEU A 208 3.00 21.99 14.70
N TYR A 209 2.30 20.87 14.84
CA TYR A 209 1.71 20.42 16.11
C TYR A 209 2.51 19.34 16.82
N LYS A 210 3.68 18.95 16.33
CA LYS A 210 4.49 17.88 16.93
C LYS A 210 4.73 18.06 18.44
N PRO A 211 5.12 19.24 18.96
CA PRO A 211 5.31 19.40 20.40
C PRO A 211 4.00 19.32 21.19
N VAL A 212 2.87 19.73 20.59
CA VAL A 212 1.54 19.58 21.20
C VAL A 212 1.19 18.09 21.32
N ILE A 213 1.42 17.30 20.27
CA ILE A 213 1.22 15.84 20.30
C ILE A 213 2.08 15.21 21.41
N GLU A 214 3.35 15.59 21.52
CA GLU A 214 4.27 15.08 22.54
C GLU A 214 3.84 15.48 23.97
N HIS A 215 3.31 16.69 24.15
CA HIS A 215 2.73 17.16 25.42
C HIS A 215 1.51 16.34 25.81
N LEU A 216 0.55 16.19 24.89
CA LEU A 216 -0.67 15.39 25.12
C LEU A 216 -0.36 13.91 25.41
N ARG A 217 0.66 13.34 24.77
CA ARG A 217 1.11 11.96 25.06
C ARG A 217 1.65 11.78 26.48
N LYS A 218 2.32 12.80 27.00
CA LYS A 218 2.86 12.78 28.38
C LYS A 218 1.77 12.99 29.42
N ALA A 219 0.81 13.86 29.12
CA ALA A 219 -0.28 14.18 30.03
C ALA A 219 -1.34 13.06 30.10
N ASP A 220 -1.78 12.55 28.94
CA ASP A 220 -2.97 11.71 28.86
C ASP A 220 -2.65 10.25 28.51
N ASN A 221 -2.10 9.99 27.32
CA ASN A 221 -1.90 8.64 26.83
C ASN A 221 -0.77 8.56 25.78
N PRO A 222 0.26 7.70 25.99
CA PRO A 222 1.37 7.52 25.04
C PRO A 222 0.97 7.13 23.61
N ALA A 223 -0.21 6.52 23.42
CA ALA A 223 -0.69 6.06 22.13
C ALA A 223 -1.42 7.15 21.29
N ILE A 224 -1.62 8.35 21.84
CA ILE A 224 -2.30 9.45 21.15
C ILE A 224 -1.57 9.81 19.85
N PHE A 225 -2.31 9.90 18.75
CA PHE A 225 -1.81 10.31 17.43
C PHE A 225 -0.67 9.46 16.85
N VAL A 226 -0.51 8.21 17.29
CA VAL A 226 0.51 7.30 16.76
C VAL A 226 0.25 6.96 15.30
N GLN A 227 -1.01 6.89 14.88
CA GLN A 227 -1.35 6.52 13.51
C GLN A 227 -0.99 7.65 12.54
N LEU A 228 -1.26 8.88 12.93
CA LEU A 228 -0.89 10.10 12.23
C LEU A 228 0.63 10.19 12.03
N GLU A 229 1.42 9.94 13.07
CA GLU A 229 2.88 9.90 12.99
C GLU A 229 3.36 8.85 11.97
N LEU A 230 2.85 7.61 12.07
CA LEU A 230 3.19 6.55 11.12
C LEU A 230 2.80 6.89 9.68
N LEU A 231 1.67 7.56 9.49
CA LEU A 231 1.22 8.01 8.18
C LEU A 231 2.08 9.16 7.65
N HIS A 232 2.45 10.12 8.51
CA HIS A 232 3.37 11.20 8.17
C HIS A 232 4.69 10.64 7.66
N ASP A 233 5.32 9.74 8.42
CA ASP A 233 6.58 9.09 8.04
C ASP A 233 6.45 8.35 6.70
N ARG A 234 5.30 7.72 6.46
CA ARG A 234 5.01 7.05 5.19
C ARG A 234 4.84 8.04 4.02
N TRP A 235 4.25 9.22 4.24
CA TRP A 235 3.94 10.20 3.19
C TRP A 235 5.01 11.28 2.97
N ALA A 236 5.93 11.49 3.90
CA ALA A 236 6.92 12.57 3.92
C ALA A 236 8.02 12.45 2.86
N ASP A 237 7.84 13.09 1.68
CA ASP A 237 8.34 12.71 0.34
C ASP A 237 9.65 11.94 0.18
N PRO A 238 9.64 11.02 -0.79
CA PRO A 238 10.84 10.29 -1.02
C PRO A 238 11.93 10.61 -2.03
N ALA A 239 11.52 11.27 -3.11
CA ALA A 239 12.18 11.16 -4.40
C ALA A 239 13.14 12.32 -4.58
N ASN A 240 12.82 13.43 -3.90
CA ASN A 240 13.77 14.45 -3.56
C ASN A 240 13.98 14.41 -2.06
N ILE A 241 15.24 14.27 -1.69
CA ILE A 241 15.59 14.56 -0.31
C ILE A 241 15.72 16.05 -0.24
N TYR A 242 14.97 16.65 0.65
CA TYR A 242 15.44 17.89 1.24
C TYR A 242 16.73 17.58 2.02
N CYS A 243 17.93 17.84 1.44
CA CYS A 243 19.15 17.70 2.23
C CYS A 243 19.17 18.85 3.23
N THR A 244 18.90 18.52 4.49
CA THR A 244 18.87 19.45 5.61
C THR A 244 20.19 20.21 5.81
N LYS A 245 21.31 19.70 5.26
CA LYS A 245 22.65 20.32 5.33
C LYS A 245 22.88 21.47 4.34
N CYS A 246 22.29 21.40 3.14
CA CYS A 246 22.47 22.42 2.09
C CYS A 246 21.19 23.18 1.75
N LYS A 247 20.07 22.92 2.45
CA LYS A 247 18.76 23.56 2.28
C LYS A 247 18.22 23.56 0.84
N THR A 248 18.70 22.64 0.00
CA THR A 248 18.30 22.45 -1.40
C THR A 248 17.85 21.01 -1.64
N TRP A 249 16.96 20.85 -2.62
CA TRP A 249 16.40 19.56 -2.99
C TRP A 249 17.37 18.77 -3.86
N HIS A 250 17.58 17.49 -3.55
CA HIS A 250 18.48 16.63 -4.32
C HIS A 250 17.82 15.30 -4.70
N PRO A 251 18.16 14.74 -5.88
CA PRO A 251 17.71 13.43 -6.29
C PRO A 251 18.39 12.32 -5.46
N GLN A 252 17.60 11.33 -5.01
CA GLN A 252 18.08 10.13 -4.32
C GLN A 252 18.86 9.20 -5.26
N LYS A 253 20.04 8.72 -4.85
CA LYS A 253 20.45 7.35 -5.22
C LYS A 253 20.21 6.39 -4.05
N PRO A 254 19.73 5.18 -4.33
CA PRO A 254 19.14 4.34 -3.30
C PRO A 254 20.19 3.41 -2.66
N ILE A 255 20.77 3.82 -1.53
CA ILE A 255 21.87 3.09 -0.87
C ILE A 255 21.43 1.75 -0.25
N PHE A 256 20.14 1.56 0.05
CA PHE A 256 19.59 0.26 0.50
C PHE A 256 18.97 -0.59 -0.61
N LYS A 257 18.98 -0.11 -1.87
CA LYS A 257 18.45 -0.88 -2.99
C LYS A 257 19.39 -2.01 -3.38
N HIS A 258 20.70 -1.85 -3.24
CA HIS A 258 21.63 -2.73 -3.93
C HIS A 258 21.60 -4.18 -3.41
N TRP A 259 21.51 -4.38 -2.09
CA TRP A 259 21.36 -5.72 -1.50
C TRP A 259 20.00 -6.33 -1.79
N LYS A 260 18.91 -5.54 -1.68
CA LYS A 260 17.56 -6.01 -1.94
C LYS A 260 17.35 -6.31 -3.43
N GLU A 261 17.88 -5.51 -4.35
CA GLU A 261 17.84 -5.75 -5.80
C GLU A 261 18.71 -6.94 -6.21
N LYS A 262 19.93 -7.09 -5.65
CA LYS A 262 20.75 -8.29 -5.90
C LYS A 262 20.05 -9.55 -5.41
N TYR A 263 19.49 -9.53 -4.20
CA TYR A 263 18.76 -10.66 -3.63
C TYR A 263 17.47 -10.94 -4.40
N ILE A 264 16.74 -9.92 -4.85
CA ILE A 264 15.55 -10.05 -5.72
C ILE A 264 15.94 -10.67 -7.06
N LYS A 265 17.00 -10.17 -7.71
CA LYS A 265 17.51 -10.72 -8.96
C LYS A 265 17.95 -12.17 -8.78
N LEU A 266 18.64 -12.48 -7.69
CA LEU A 266 19.11 -13.83 -7.39
C LEU A 266 17.94 -14.79 -7.11
N ILE A 267 16.92 -14.35 -6.36
CA ILE A 267 15.66 -15.08 -6.19
C ILE A 267 14.93 -15.25 -7.53
N HIS A 268 14.89 -14.22 -8.38
CA HIS A 268 14.24 -14.33 -9.69
C HIS A 268 14.99 -15.32 -10.58
N VAL A 269 16.32 -15.31 -10.57
CA VAL A 269 17.14 -16.28 -11.31
C VAL A 269 16.92 -17.69 -10.75
N LEU A 270 16.98 -17.88 -9.43
CA LEU A 270 16.70 -19.16 -8.78
C LEU A 270 15.29 -19.67 -9.07
N ALA A 271 14.27 -18.82 -8.97
CA ALA A 271 12.89 -19.18 -9.27
C ALA A 271 12.70 -19.49 -10.76
N THR A 272 13.38 -18.77 -11.66
CA THR A 272 13.37 -19.04 -13.10
C THR A 272 14.03 -20.37 -13.41
N LEU A 273 15.16 -20.67 -12.78
CA LEU A 273 15.87 -21.96 -12.92
C LEU A 273 15.05 -23.11 -12.33
N LEU A 274 14.49 -22.96 -11.13
CA LEU A 274 13.67 -23.98 -10.45
C LEU A 274 12.37 -24.30 -11.18
N THR A 275 11.83 -23.34 -11.93
CA THR A 275 10.57 -23.50 -12.67
C THR A 275 10.76 -23.68 -14.18
N CYS A 276 12.00 -23.88 -14.64
CA CYS A 276 12.34 -24.01 -16.05
C CYS A 276 11.74 -22.89 -16.94
N GLY A 277 11.74 -21.64 -16.46
CA GLY A 277 11.22 -20.49 -17.20
C GLY A 277 9.74 -20.17 -16.98
N ILE A 278 8.96 -21.04 -16.35
CA ILE A 278 7.54 -20.76 -16.04
C ILE A 278 7.41 -19.50 -15.19
N TRP A 279 8.36 -19.23 -14.28
CA TRP A 279 8.42 -18.00 -13.49
C TRP A 279 8.37 -16.70 -14.30
N LEU A 280 8.94 -16.68 -15.51
CA LEU A 280 8.88 -15.49 -16.37
C LEU A 280 7.47 -15.26 -16.93
N ALA A 281 6.76 -16.33 -17.28
CA ALA A 281 5.35 -16.24 -17.68
C ALA A 281 4.47 -15.77 -16.52
N ILE A 282 4.77 -16.22 -15.29
CA ILE A 282 4.11 -15.74 -14.07
C ILE A 282 4.36 -14.25 -13.87
N LEU A 283 5.61 -13.81 -13.92
CA LEU A 283 5.95 -12.39 -13.80
C LEU A 283 5.30 -11.56 -14.91
N GLY A 284 5.24 -12.08 -16.14
CA GLY A 284 4.55 -11.44 -17.26
C GLY A 284 3.05 -11.30 -17.02
N LEU A 285 2.40 -12.36 -16.51
CA LEU A 285 0.98 -12.34 -16.15
C LEU A 285 0.73 -11.38 -14.98
N MET A 286 1.57 -11.41 -13.95
CA MET A 286 1.48 -10.52 -12.79
C MET A 286 1.72 -9.06 -13.17
N TRP A 287 2.65 -8.80 -14.09
CA TRP A 287 2.89 -7.49 -14.66
C TRP A 287 1.72 -7.04 -15.53
N ALA A 288 1.16 -7.91 -16.36
CA ALA A 288 -0.02 -7.62 -17.17
C ALA A 288 -1.24 -7.32 -16.29
N ILE A 289 -1.51 -8.13 -15.28
CA ILE A 289 -2.57 -7.88 -14.31
C ILE A 289 -2.28 -6.61 -13.51
N GLY A 290 -1.04 -6.38 -13.08
CA GLY A 290 -0.60 -5.14 -12.42
C GLY A 290 -0.69 -3.91 -13.32
N ARG A 291 -0.59 -4.06 -14.65
CA ARG A 291 -0.80 -2.99 -15.63
C ARG A 291 -2.28 -2.72 -15.86
N LEU A 292 -3.10 -3.77 -15.82
CA LEU A 292 -4.56 -3.69 -15.91
C LEU A 292 -5.20 -3.19 -14.60
N THR A 293 -4.45 -3.19 -13.48
CA THR A 293 -4.93 -2.73 -12.18
C THR A 293 -3.97 -1.70 -11.58
N PRO A 294 -4.29 -0.39 -11.60
CA PRO A 294 -3.37 0.63 -11.11
C PRO A 294 -2.97 0.38 -9.65
N SER A 295 -1.67 0.42 -9.36
CA SER A 295 -1.07 0.32 -8.02
C SER A 295 0.03 1.40 -7.89
N PRO A 296 0.25 1.98 -6.68
CA PRO A 296 0.95 3.26 -6.54
C PRO A 296 2.48 3.12 -6.59
N ARG A 297 3.13 4.20 -7.06
CA ARG A 297 4.59 4.42 -7.05
C ARG A 297 5.20 4.39 -5.63
N LYS A 298 6.39 3.81 -5.52
CA LYS A 298 7.29 3.81 -4.34
C LYS A 298 8.23 5.00 -4.39
N ASP A 299 8.67 5.54 -3.25
CA ASP A 299 9.99 6.18 -3.07
C ASP A 299 10.34 6.26 -1.47
N HIS A 300 11.61 6.48 -0.92
CA HIS A 300 12.09 7.47 0.18
C HIS A 300 13.63 7.48 0.52
N LYS A 301 14.35 8.66 0.79
CA LYS A 301 15.59 8.91 1.69
C LYS A 301 16.42 10.24 1.53
N ILE A 302 17.74 10.37 2.00
CA ILE A 302 18.87 11.46 2.05
C ILE A 302 19.93 11.48 0.89
N CYS A 303 20.43 12.67 0.42
CA CYS A 303 21.27 12.87 -0.79
C CYS A 303 22.76 12.51 -0.66
N ASP A 304 23.38 12.09 -1.76
CA ASP A 304 24.74 11.53 -1.77
C ASP A 304 25.86 12.58 -1.59
N LYS A 305 25.64 13.84 -2.02
CA LYS A 305 26.64 14.91 -1.88
C LYS A 305 26.90 15.30 -0.43
N CYS A 306 25.90 15.11 0.45
CA CYS A 306 25.99 15.43 1.88
C CYS A 306 26.55 14.26 2.72
N LYS A 307 26.87 13.10 2.10
CA LYS A 307 27.23 11.84 2.78
C LYS A 307 28.73 11.53 2.84
N ALA A 308 29.59 12.25 2.13
CA ALA A 308 31.05 12.09 2.24
C ALA A 308 31.63 13.13 3.23
N PRO A 309 32.69 12.78 4.00
CA PRO A 309 33.40 13.74 4.84
C PRO A 309 34.09 14.83 4.01
#